data_AF-A0A1F8S643-F1
#
_entry.id   AF-A0A1F8S643-F1
#
_cell.length_a   1.000
_cell.length_b   1.000
_cell.length_c   1.000
_cell.angle_alpha   90.00
_cell.angle_beta   90.00
_cell.angle_gamma   90.00
#
_symmetry.space_group_name_H-M   'P 1'
#
loop_
_entity.id
_entity.type
_entity.pdbx_description
1 polymer ?
#
loop_
_entity_poly.entity_id
_entity_poly.type
_entity_poly.pdbx_seq_one_letter_code
_entity_poly.pdbx_strand_id
1 'polypeptide(L)' 'MSDKMDKTIVVSVERLARHRLYKRVIRLTTKFKAHDELNDAHLGDTVLIEESRPLSATKRWRLVQVLGRAGEHGSAAD' A
#
# COMPACT_ATOMS: atom_id res chain seq x y z
N MET A 1 -2.49 -6.85 -3.79
CA MET A 1 -1.11 -6.71 -3.31
C MET A 1 -0.24 -7.80 -3.92
N SER A 2 1.07 -7.55 -4.10
CA SER A 2 2.04 -8.52 -4.64
C SER A 2 3.46 -8.14 -4.22
N ASP A 3 4.26 -9.14 -3.84
CA ASP A 3 5.69 -9.04 -3.45
C ASP A 3 6.55 -10.02 -4.30
N LYS A 4 6.18 -10.24 -5.57
CA LYS A 4 6.92 -11.16 -6.45
C LYS A 4 8.07 -10.48 -7.21
N MET A 5 8.18 -9.15 -7.12
CA MET A 5 9.15 -8.38 -7.90
C MET A 5 10.28 -7.94 -6.99
N ASP A 6 11.51 -8.02 -7.48
CA ASP A 6 12.66 -7.53 -6.71
C ASP A 6 12.56 -6.01 -6.48
N LYS A 7 12.88 -5.58 -5.27
CA LYS A 7 12.90 -4.20 -4.81
C LYS A 7 11.60 -3.43 -5.02
N THR A 8 10.48 -4.13 -5.15
CA THR A 8 9.22 -3.56 -5.59
C THR A 8 8.01 -4.27 -5.02
N ILE A 9 7.23 -3.55 -4.22
CA ILE A 9 5.97 -4.04 -3.69
C ILE A 9 4.78 -3.39 -4.41
N VAL A 10 3.71 -4.17 -4.63
CA VAL A 10 2.43 -3.66 -5.13
C VAL A 10 1.48 -3.47 -3.96
N VAL A 11 1.25 -2.21 -3.60
CA VAL A 11 0.37 -1.81 -2.50
C VAL A 11 -1.02 -1.50 -3.05
N SER A 12 -2.07 -1.97 -2.39
CA SER A 12 -3.45 -1.57 -2.68
C SER A 12 -3.92 -0.57 -1.62
N VAL A 13 -4.26 0.63 -2.06
CA VAL A 13 -4.81 1.67 -1.19
C VAL A 13 -6.30 1.76 -1.43
N GLU A 14 -7.07 1.72 -0.35
CA GLU A 14 -8.50 1.96 -0.38
C GLU A 14 -8.82 3.38 0.04
N ARG A 15 -9.78 4.01 -0.65
CA ARG A 15 -10.33 5.30 -0.27
C ARG A 15 -11.84 5.29 -0.40
N LEU A 16 -12.51 6.00 0.50
CA LEU A 16 -13.94 6.28 0.38
C LEU A 16 -14.13 7.52 -0.47
N ALA A 17 -14.92 7.39 -1.54
CA ALA A 17 -15.29 8.50 -2.39
C ALA A 17 -16.81 8.57 -2.48
N ARG A 18 -17.35 9.78 -2.58
CA ARG A 18 -18.78 9.99 -2.83
C ARG A 18 -19.03 9.93 -4.33
N HIS A 19 -19.98 9.09 -4.77
CA HIS A 19 -20.37 9.07 -6.17
C HIS A 19 -20.93 10.44 -6.59
N ARG A 20 -20.42 11.01 -7.69
CA ARG A 20 -20.67 12.40 -8.10
C ARG A 20 -22.17 12.73 -8.23
N LEU A 21 -22.93 11.85 -8.89
CA LEU A 21 -24.37 12.03 -9.11
C LEU A 21 -25.21 11.56 -7.91
N TYR A 22 -25.12 10.28 -7.58
CA TYR A 22 -25.96 9.63 -6.57
C TYR A 22 -25.59 9.87 -5.10
N LYS A 23 -24.48 10.55 -4.80
CA LYS A 23 -24.01 10.84 -3.43
C LYS A 23 -23.81 9.64 -2.49
N ARG A 24 -23.92 8.40 -2.98
CA ARG A 24 -23.58 7.17 -2.25
C ARG A 24 -22.08 7.11 -1.99
N VAL A 25 -21.68 6.74 -0.77
CA VAL A 25 -20.28 6.48 -0.44
C VAL A 25 -19.88 5.13 -1.05
N ILE A 26 -18.83 5.14 -1.87
CA ILE A 26 -18.27 3.97 -2.53
C ILE A 26 -16.82 3.77 -2.12
N ARG A 27 -16.39 2.50 -2.02
CA ARG A 27 -15.00 2.12 -1.82
C ARG A 27 -14.30 2.05 -3.17
N LEU A 28 -13.19 2.77 -3.31
CA LEU A 28 -12.33 2.72 -4.48
C LEU A 28 -10.96 2.18 -4.07
N THR A 29 -10.48 1.18 -4.80
CA THR A 29 -9.17 0.59 -4.58
C THR A 29 -8.24 0.96 -5.73
N THR A 30 -7.06 1.50 -5.43
CA THR A 30 -6.03 1.82 -6.42
C THR A 30 -4.74 1.10 -6.06
N LYS A 31 -4.04 0.57 -7.07
CA LYS A 31 -2.78 -0.16 -6.89
C LYS A 31 -1.61 0.76 -7.21
N PHE A 32 -0.62 0.79 -6.33
CA PHE A 32 0.61 1.55 -6.48
C PHE A 32 1.82 0.63 -6.43
N LYS A 33 2.85 0.95 -7.20
CA LYS A 33 4.14 0.26 -7.12
C LYS A 33 5.08 1.11 -6.26
N ALA A 34 5.41 0.60 -5.09
CA ALA A 34 6.36 1.23 -4.18
C ALA A 34 7.72 0.56 -4.28
N HIS A 35 8.75 1.35 -4.08
CA HIS A 35 10.12 0.89 -4.01
C HIS A 35 10.48 0.56 -2.57
N ASP A 36 10.97 -0.65 -2.40
CA ASP A 36 11.60 -1.16 -1.19
C ASP A 36 13.02 -1.57 -1.60
N GLU A 37 14.07 -1.08 -0.96
CA GLU A 37 15.45 -1.46 -1.30
C GLU A 37 15.88 -2.75 -0.60
N LEU A 38 15.27 -3.07 0.55
CA LEU A 38 15.67 -4.14 1.44
C LEU A 38 14.75 -5.37 1.31
N ASN A 39 13.64 -5.26 0.58
CA ASN A 39 12.61 -6.30 0.48
C ASN A 39 12.09 -6.72 1.87
N ASP A 40 11.93 -5.75 2.77
CA ASP A 40 11.49 -5.98 4.16
C ASP A 40 9.96 -6.12 4.27
N ALA A 41 9.20 -5.54 3.33
CA ALA A 41 7.75 -5.63 3.34
C ALA A 41 7.25 -6.93 2.67
N HIS A 42 6.41 -7.68 3.37
CA HIS A 42 5.86 -8.95 2.90
C HIS A 42 4.37 -8.86 2.54
N LEU A 43 3.86 -9.93 1.92
CA LEU A 43 2.44 -10.09 1.63
C LEU A 43 1.60 -10.07 2.90
N GLY A 44 0.66 -9.12 2.97
CA GLY A 44 -0.27 -8.97 4.10
C GLY A 44 0.12 -7.86 5.07
N ASP A 45 1.30 -7.27 4.91
CA ASP A 45 1.75 -6.17 5.75
C ASP A 45 0.98 -4.88 5.46
N THR A 46 0.74 -4.12 6.52
CA THR A 46 0.23 -2.74 6.41
C THR A 46 1.43 -1.81 6.34
N VAL A 47 1.53 -1.05 5.25
CA VAL A 47 2.70 -0.21 4.97
C VAL A 47 2.32 1.24 4.74
N LEU A 48 3.19 2.13 5.19
CA LEU A 48 3.17 3.55 4.86
C LEU A 48 4.06 3.80 3.65
N ILE A 49 3.49 4.43 2.63
CA ILE A 49 4.19 4.82 1.41
C ILE A 49 4.17 6.33 1.24
N GLU A 50 5.22 6.89 0.65
CA GLU A 50 5.28 8.30 0.29
C GLU A 50 5.70 8.50 -1.17
N GLU A 51 5.37 9.66 -1.71
CA GLU A 51 5.77 10.04 -3.06
C GLU A 51 7.29 10.22 -3.14
N SER A 52 7.88 9.72 -4.23
CA SER A 52 9.30 9.79 -4.49
C SER A 52 9.58 10.31 -5.89
N ARG A 53 10.84 10.62 -6.18
CA ARG A 53 11.29 10.79 -7.57
C ARG A 53 10.90 9.55 -8.40
N PRO A 54 10.67 9.70 -9.71
CA PRO A 54 10.49 8.56 -10.60
C PRO A 54 11.68 7.60 -10.53
N LEU A 55 11.43 6.33 -10.18
CA LEU A 55 12.45 5.28 -10.13
C LEU A 55 12.32 4.30 -11.30
N SER A 56 11.15 4.22 -11.93
CA SER A 56 10.90 3.45 -13.15
C SER A 56 9.78 4.09 -13.97
N ALA A 57 9.18 3.39 -14.94
CA ALA A 57 7.98 3.89 -15.63
C ALA A 57 6.80 4.11 -14.67
N THR A 58 6.58 3.20 -13.71
CA THR A 58 5.41 3.21 -12.81
C THR A 58 5.77 3.40 -11.32
N LYS A 59 7.03 3.16 -10.92
CA LYS A 59 7.46 3.32 -9.52
C LYS A 59 7.63 4.81 -9.22
N ARG A 60 6.71 5.36 -8.44
CA ARG A 60 6.65 6.76 -7.97
C ARG A 60 6.54 6.87 -6.44
N TRP A 61 6.55 5.73 -5.77
CA TRP A 61 6.32 5.61 -4.34
C TRP A 61 7.51 4.91 -3.71
N ARG A 62 7.87 5.25 -2.48
CA ARG A 62 8.84 4.51 -1.67
C ARG A 62 8.21 4.02 -0.37
N LEU A 63 8.68 2.88 0.12
CA LEU A 63 8.33 2.36 1.44
C LEU A 63 8.95 3.26 2.51
N VAL A 64 8.13 3.74 3.43
CA VAL A 64 8.57 4.56 4.58
C VAL A 64 8.68 3.69 5.82
N GLN A 65 7.60 2.96 6.13
CA GLN A 65 7.49 2.20 7.35
C GLN A 65 6.50 1.04 7.18
N VAL A 66 6.81 -0.11 7.80
CA VAL A 66 5.84 -1.20 8.00
C VAL A 66 5.10 -0.92 9.31
N LEU A 67 3.80 -0.64 9.23
CA LEU A 67 2.94 -0.28 10.36
C LEU A 67 2.43 -1.51 11.12
N GLY A 68 2.30 -2.65 10.45
CA GLY A 68 1.88 -3.89 11.10
C GLY A 68 2.16 -5.08 10.20
N ARG A 69 2.83 -6.09 10.77
CA ARG A 69 3.18 -7.31 10.05
C ARG A 69 2.02 -8.29 10.02
N ALA A 70 1.97 -9.11 8.97
CA ALA A 70 0.98 -10.17 8.81
C ALA A 70 1.08 -11.17 9.99
N GLY A 71 0.17 -11.05 10.97
CA GLY A 71 0.12 -11.90 12.16
C GLY A 71 0.03 -11.15 13.50
N GLU A 72 0.39 -9.85 13.53
CA GLU A 72 0.33 -9.04 14.76
C GLU A 72 -1.02 -8.32 14.95
N HIS A 73 -1.87 -8.34 13.91
CA HIS A 73 -3.25 -7.84 13.92
C HIS A 73 -4.17 -8.75 14.74
N GLY A 74 -3.94 -8.81 16.05
CA GLY A 74 -4.72 -9.59 17.00
C GLY A 74 -4.33 -9.43 18.47
N SER A 75 -3.41 -8.52 18.83
CA SER A 75 -2.87 -8.44 20.21
C SER A 75 -3.06 -7.10 20.94
N ALA A 76 -3.92 -6.19 20.46
CA ALA A 76 -4.23 -4.97 21.18
C ALA A 76 -5.76 -4.79 21.39
N ALA A 77 -6.17 -5.02 22.65
CA ALA A 77 -7.46 -4.74 23.32
C ALA A 77 -8.59 -5.79 23.15
N ASP A 78 -9.28 -6.33 24.17
CA ASP A 78 -9.48 -5.97 25.61
C ASP A 78 -9.56 -4.46 25.94
#